data_AF-T1J2S4-F1
#
_entry.id   AF-T1J2S4-F1
#
_cell.length_a   1.000
_cell.length_b   1.000
_cell.length_c   1.000
_cell.angle_alpha   90.00
_cell.angle_beta   90.00
_cell.angle_gamma   90.00
#
_symmetry.space_group_name_H-M   'P 1'
#
loop_
_entity.id
_entity.type
_entity.pdbx_description
1 polymer ?
#
loop_
_entity_poly.entity_id
_entity_poly.type
_entity_poly.pdbx_seq_one_letter_code
_entity_poly.pdbx_strand_id
1 'polypeptide(L)'
;MFTGQKCARNVSDVRFEAFVSSCQHESGRNQCGREFYYVNGQPFDAPKFVKVVSEAYHAYNKNRYPLVVLNLVYDRKSVEVNVTPDKRKVFLNKEKNVINSYGVFVQFVREKRRSVCRE
;
A
#
# COMPACT_ATOMS: atom_id res chain seq x y z
N MET A 1 18.86 0.32 -7.97
CA MET A 1 18.47 1.39 -7.02
C MET A 1 16.97 1.33 -6.81
N PHE A 2 16.50 1.28 -5.56
CA PHE A 2 15.07 1.36 -5.24
C PHE A 2 14.57 2.79 -5.46
N THR A 3 14.10 3.12 -6.66
CA THR A 3 13.37 4.37 -6.92
C THR A 3 11.93 4.24 -6.42
N GLY A 4 11.76 4.07 -5.11
CA GLY A 4 10.47 4.12 -4.43
C GLY A 4 10.15 5.56 -4.02
N GLN A 5 8.95 6.06 -4.34
CA GLN A 5 8.51 7.38 -3.93
C GLN A 5 7.81 7.25 -2.58
N LYS A 6 8.27 8.01 -1.58
CA LYS A 6 7.57 8.13 -0.30
C LYS A 6 6.31 8.98 -0.52
N CYS A 7 5.15 8.37 -0.33
CA CYS A 7 3.87 9.05 -0.40
C CYS A 7 3.19 8.96 0.96
N ALA A 8 2.88 10.12 1.53
CA ALA A 8 2.09 10.23 2.75
C ALA A 8 0.79 10.99 2.43
N ARG A 9 -0.36 10.42 2.77
CA ARG A 9 -1.67 11.10 2.65
C ARG A 9 -2.53 10.77 3.86
N ASN A 10 -3.17 11.79 4.41
CA ASN A 10 -4.19 11.60 5.42
C ASN A 10 -5.55 11.40 4.73
N VAL A 11 -6.21 10.27 4.98
CA VAL A 11 -7.55 9.99 4.46
C VAL A 11 -8.38 9.43 5.60
N SER A 12 -9.38 10.19 6.06
CA SER A 12 -10.11 9.92 7.31
C SER A 12 -9.18 9.93 8.54
N ASP A 13 -9.42 9.07 9.53
CA ASP A 13 -8.61 8.92 10.77
C ASP A 13 -7.30 8.14 10.56
N VAL A 14 -6.85 7.97 9.31
CA VAL A 14 -5.73 7.11 8.93
C VAL A 14 -4.75 7.85 8.03
N ARG A 15 -3.49 7.84 8.44
CA ARG A 15 -2.38 8.31 7.60
C ARG A 15 -1.73 7.13 6.89
N PHE A 16 -1.79 7.15 5.57
CA PHE A 16 -1.14 6.17 4.71
C PHE A 16 0.28 6.61 4.42
N GLU A 17 1.28 5.83 4.81
CA GLU A 17 2.68 6.03 4.43
C GLU A 17 3.13 4.87 3.55
N ALA A 18 3.45 5.14 2.28
CA ALA A 18 3.77 4.08 1.34
C ALA A 18 5.01 4.37 0.50
N PHE A 19 5.67 3.28 0.11
CA PHE A 19 6.64 3.22 -0.95
C PHE A 19 6.16 2.22 -2.00
N VAL A 20 6.07 2.66 -3.25
CA VAL A 20 5.67 1.82 -4.38
C VAL A 20 6.70 1.92 -5.49
N SER A 21 7.07 0.80 -6.11
CA SER A 21 7.97 0.78 -7.28
C SER A 21 7.41 1.56 -8.47
N SER A 22 8.32 1.95 -9.38
CA SER A 22 7.93 2.52 -10.68
C SER A 22 7.17 1.50 -11.53
N CYS A 23 6.24 1.97 -12.36
CA CYS A 23 5.50 1.16 -13.33
C CYS A 23 6.10 1.22 -14.76
N GLN A 24 7.32 1.75 -14.92
CA GLN A 24 8.03 1.75 -16.21
C GLN A 24 8.22 0.32 -16.74
N HIS A 25 8.43 0.18 -18.06
CA HIS A 25 8.36 -1.10 -18.76
C HIS A 25 9.32 -2.17 -18.20
N GLU A 26 10.45 -1.75 -17.64
CA GLU A 26 11.46 -2.61 -17.01
C GLU A 26 11.46 -2.55 -15.47
N SER A 27 10.63 -1.70 -14.89
CA SER A 27 10.49 -1.55 -13.44
C SER A 27 9.52 -2.56 -12.84
N GLY A 28 9.69 -2.83 -11.54
CA GLY A 28 8.92 -3.85 -10.82
C GLY A 28 9.68 -5.16 -10.70
N ARG A 29 8.98 -6.27 -10.48
CA ARG A 29 9.58 -7.58 -10.23
C ARG A 29 8.99 -8.68 -11.10
N ASN A 30 9.77 -9.72 -11.31
CA ASN A 30 9.36 -10.91 -12.08
C ASN A 30 8.51 -11.90 -11.27
N GLN A 31 8.48 -11.75 -9.94
CA GLN A 31 7.76 -12.63 -9.02
C GLN A 31 6.91 -11.82 -8.05
N CYS A 32 5.79 -12.40 -7.63
CA CYS A 32 4.92 -11.88 -6.56
C CYS A 32 5.60 -12.03 -5.17
N GLY A 33 5.07 -11.39 -4.12
CA GLY A 33 5.41 -11.73 -2.73
C GLY A 33 6.50 -10.92 -2.02
N ARG A 34 6.82 -9.70 -2.47
CA ARG A 34 7.61 -8.73 -1.69
C ARG A 34 6.79 -7.46 -1.47
N GLU A 35 5.66 -7.68 -0.83
CA GLU A 35 4.77 -6.62 -0.40
C GLU A 35 4.73 -6.69 1.13
N PHE A 36 5.00 -5.56 1.78
CA PHE A 36 5.10 -5.48 3.23
C PHE A 36 4.06 -4.50 3.75
N TYR A 37 3.20 -4.98 4.64
CA TYR A 37 2.10 -4.22 5.18
C TYR A 37 2.23 -4.11 6.70
N TYR A 38 2.10 -2.89 7.20
CA TYR A 38 2.25 -2.55 8.60
C TYR A 38 1.06 -1.72 9.09
N VAL A 39 0.70 -1.90 10.36
CA VAL A 39 -0.20 -1.02 11.11
C VAL A 39 0.57 -0.54 12.33
N ASN A 40 0.80 0.77 12.44
CA ASN A 40 1.57 1.36 13.53
C ASN A 40 2.92 0.66 13.77
N GLY A 41 3.59 0.23 12.69
CA GLY A 41 4.88 -0.46 12.73
C GLY A 41 4.82 -1.98 13.00
N GLN A 42 3.65 -2.57 13.25
CA GLN A 42 3.48 -4.02 13.38
C GLN A 42 3.13 -4.64 12.02
N PRO A 43 3.81 -5.72 11.59
CA PRO A 43 3.48 -6.40 10.34
C PRO A 43 2.12 -7.10 10.45
N PHE A 44 1.33 -7.06 9.38
CA PHE A 44 0.03 -7.75 9.33
C PHE A 44 -0.25 -8.34 7.95
N ASP A 45 -1.10 -9.36 7.90
CA ASP A 45 -1.55 -9.97 6.65
C ASP A 45 -2.66 -9.12 6.01
N ALA A 46 -2.41 -8.61 4.80
CA ALA A 46 -3.26 -7.63 4.14
C ALA A 46 -3.76 -8.09 2.75
N PRO A 47 -4.41 -9.27 2.61
CA PRO A 47 -4.76 -9.84 1.31
C PRO A 47 -5.66 -8.92 0.46
N LYS A 48 -6.53 -8.13 1.10
CA LYS A 48 -7.39 -7.16 0.40
C LYS A 48 -6.60 -5.98 -0.17
N PHE A 49 -5.56 -5.52 0.53
CA PHE A 49 -4.70 -4.43 0.06
C PHE A 49 -3.81 -4.90 -1.10
N VAL A 50 -3.26 -6.13 -1.01
CA VAL A 50 -2.51 -6.80 -2.08
C VAL A 50 -3.33 -6.84 -3.37
N LYS A 51 -4.61 -7.23 -3.27
CA LYS A 51 -5.51 -7.29 -4.42
C LYS A 51 -5.69 -5.93 -5.09
N VAL A 52 -5.98 -4.89 -4.31
CA VAL A 52 -6.19 -3.52 -4.82
C VAL A 52 -4.95 -2.97 -5.54
N VAL A 53 -3.76 -3.15 -4.96
CA VAL A 53 -2.53 -2.64 -5.58
C VAL A 53 -2.11 -3.46 -6.80
N SER A 54 -2.31 -4.78 -6.76
CA SER A 54 -2.02 -5.67 -7.88
C SER A 54 -2.90 -5.35 -9.09
N GLU A 55 -4.21 -5.15 -8.89
CA GLU A 55 -5.14 -4.75 -9.94
C GLU A 55 -4.73 -3.40 -10.56
N ALA A 56 -4.40 -2.41 -9.73
CA ALA A 56 -3.95 -1.11 -10.20
C ALA A 56 -2.61 -1.16 -10.96
N TYR A 57 -1.67 -2.04 -10.54
CA TYR A 57 -0.36 -2.16 -11.19
C TYR A 57 -0.43 -2.92 -12.52
N HIS A 58 -1.16 -4.04 -12.56
CA HIS A 58 -1.31 -4.85 -13.79
C HIS A 58 -2.09 -4.13 -14.90
N ALA A 59 -2.85 -3.07 -14.57
CA ALA A 59 -3.42 -2.17 -15.57
C ALA A 59 -2.34 -1.52 -16.48
N TYR A 60 -1.09 -1.44 -16.02
CA TYR A 60 0.04 -0.86 -16.75
C TYR A 60 1.09 -1.90 -17.15
N ASN A 61 1.45 -2.79 -16.22
CA ASN A 61 2.49 -3.79 -16.45
C ASN A 61 1.96 -5.18 -16.08
N LYS A 62 1.33 -5.84 -17.06
CA LYS A 62 0.67 -7.16 -16.88
C LYS A 62 1.64 -8.29 -16.49
N ASN A 63 2.93 -8.15 -16.81
CA ASN A 63 3.93 -9.21 -16.67
C ASN A 63 4.88 -8.99 -15.48
N ARG A 64 4.63 -7.96 -14.66
CA ARG A 64 5.47 -7.60 -13.52
C ARG A 64 4.61 -7.31 -12.30
N TYR A 65 5.20 -7.54 -11.14
CA TYR A 65 4.58 -7.27 -9.84
C TYR A 65 5.18 -6.03 -9.20
N PRO A 66 4.38 -5.25 -8.45
CA PRO A 66 4.90 -4.11 -7.71
C PRO A 66 5.77 -4.55 -6.53
N LEU A 67 6.66 -3.67 -6.10
CA LEU A 67 7.21 -3.68 -4.75
C LEU A 67 6.44 -2.64 -3.93
N VAL A 68 5.82 -3.07 -2.83
CA VAL A 68 5.00 -2.21 -1.98
C VAL A 68 5.47 -2.32 -0.54
N VAL A 69 5.66 -1.18 0.10
CA VAL A 69 5.78 -1.09 1.57
C VAL A 69 4.72 -0.10 2.00
N LEU A 70 3.72 -0.54 2.76
CA LEU A 70 2.64 0.30 3.27
C LEU A 70 2.61 0.25 4.79
N ASN A 71 2.65 1.41 5.43
CA ASN A 71 2.41 1.57 6.85
C ASN A 71 1.15 2.42 7.06
N LEU A 72 0.16 1.82 7.71
CA LEU A 72 -1.06 2.50 8.15
C LEU A 72 -0.81 3.07 9.55
N VAL A 73 -0.76 4.40 9.63
CA VAL A 73 -0.56 5.12 10.88
C VAL A 73 -1.93 5.60 11.37
N TYR A 74 -2.36 5.05 12.49
CA TYR A 74 -3.58 5.44 13.17
C TYR A 74 -3.26 6.12 14.49
N ASP A 75 -4.16 6.99 14.97
CA ASP A 75 -4.11 7.41 16.36
C ASP A 75 -4.35 6.19 17.27
N ARG A 76 -3.59 6.06 18.36
CA ARG A 76 -3.62 4.88 19.25
C ARG A 76 -5.00 4.67 19.87
N LYS A 77 -5.84 5.70 19.91
CA LYS A 77 -7.21 5.66 20.42
C LYS A 77 -8.22 5.08 19.41
N SER A 78 -7.89 5.03 18.12
CA SER A 78 -8.83 4.64 17.06
C SER A 78 -8.64 3.21 16.54
N VAL A 79 -7.62 2.49 17.00
CA VAL A 79 -7.35 1.10 16.61
C VAL A 79 -7.34 0.17 17.81
N GLU A 80 -8.31 -0.73 17.87
CA GLU A 80 -8.19 -1.97 18.62
C GLU A 80 -7.28 -2.93 17.86
N VAL A 81 -5.99 -2.90 18.15
CA VAL A 81 -5.09 -3.97 17.73
C VAL A 81 -5.41 -5.17 18.62
N ASN A 82 -6.41 -5.96 18.25
CA ASN A 82 -6.65 -7.26 18.89
C ASN A 82 -5.49 -8.19 18.54
N VAL A 83 -4.49 -8.24 19.43
CA VAL A 83 -3.32 -9.10 19.31
C VAL A 83 -3.78 -10.54 19.59
N THR A 84 -4.18 -11.24 18.53
CA THR A 84 -4.21 -12.71 18.58
C THR A 84 -2.80 -13.22 18.86
N PRO A 85 -2.62 -14.39 19.49
CA PRO A 85 -1.28 -14.94 19.78
C PRO A 85 -0.39 -15.08 18.53
N ASP A 86 -1.00 -15.17 17.34
CA ASP A 86 -0.36 -15.20 16.02
C ASP A 86 0.13 -13.82 15.51
N LYS A 87 -0.15 -12.70 16.21
CA LYS A 87 0.36 -11.32 15.96
C LYS A 87 0.22 -10.74 14.53
N ARG A 88 -0.26 -11.49 13.53
CA ARG A 88 -0.37 -11.08 12.11
C ARG A 88 -1.78 -10.69 11.68
N LYS A 89 -2.80 -11.11 12.43
CA LYS A 89 -4.20 -10.71 12.19
C LYS A 89 -4.52 -9.45 12.97
N VAL A 90 -4.66 -8.33 12.26
CA VAL A 90 -5.07 -7.04 12.80
C VAL A 90 -6.48 -6.72 12.33
N PHE A 91 -7.37 -6.36 13.25
CA PHE A 91 -8.71 -5.88 12.92
C PHE A 91 -8.68 -4.36 12.72
N LEU A 92 -9.06 -3.91 11.52
CA LEU A 92 -9.14 -2.48 11.21
C LEU A 92 -10.57 -1.99 11.41
N ASN A 93 -10.74 -0.95 12.23
CA ASN A 93 -12.02 -0.25 12.35
C ASN A 93 -12.45 0.32 10.99
N LYS A 94 -13.71 0.08 10.61
CA LYS A 94 -14.28 0.49 9.30
C LYS A 94 -13.41 0.03 8.11
N GLU A 95 -12.92 -1.21 8.14
CA GLU A 95 -12.03 -1.81 7.13
C GLU A 95 -12.40 -1.47 5.67
N LYS A 96 -13.69 -1.58 5.31
CA LYS A 96 -14.18 -1.24 3.96
C LYS A 96 -13.83 0.20 3.55
N ASN A 97 -13.99 1.16 4.46
CA ASN A 97 -13.69 2.56 4.19
C ASN A 97 -12.19 2.80 4.03
N VAL A 98 -11.36 2.10 4.82
CA VAL A 98 -9.90 2.17 4.73
C VAL A 98 -9.43 1.60 3.38
N ILE A 99 -9.97 0.46 2.95
CA ILE A 99 -9.63 -0.16 1.67
C ILE A 99 -10.06 0.73 0.50
N ASN A 100 -11.26 1.32 0.54
CA ASN A 100 -11.71 2.26 -0.49
C ASN A 100 -10.79 3.48 -0.57
N SER A 101 -10.43 4.04 0.59
CA SER A 101 -9.48 5.16 0.71
C SER A 101 -8.10 4.80 0.17
N TYR A 102 -7.65 3.57 0.44
CA TYR A 102 -6.40 3.04 -0.09
C TYR A 102 -6.43 2.94 -1.62
N GLY A 103 -7.54 2.50 -2.21
CA GLY A 103 -7.71 2.49 -3.67
C GLY A 103 -7.51 3.88 -4.28
N VAL A 104 -8.13 4.91 -3.69
CA VAL A 104 -7.94 6.31 -4.11
C VAL A 104 -6.50 6.77 -3.91
N PHE A 105 -5.86 6.38 -2.81
CA PHE A 105 -4.45 6.70 -2.55
C PHE A 105 -3.52 6.07 -3.60
N VAL A 106 -3.73 4.82 -3.98
CA VAL A 106 -2.95 4.16 -5.05
C VAL A 106 -3.10 4.92 -6.38
N GLN A 107 -4.31 5.38 -6.71
CA GLN A 107 -4.53 6.24 -7.88
C GLN A 107 -3.83 7.61 -7.77
N PHE A 108 -3.75 8.19 -6.58
CA PHE A 108 -3.01 9.42 -6.34
C PHE A 108 -1.48 9.22 -6.51
N VAL A 109 -0.92 8.15 -5.95
CA VAL A 109 0.50 7.81 -6.13
C VAL A 109 0.83 7.63 -7.61
N ARG A 110 -0.10 7.03 -8.37
CA ARG A 110 -0.02 6.89 -9.82
C ARG A 110 0.04 8.25 -10.53
N GLU A 111 -0.85 9.19 -10.21
CA GLU A 111 -0.86 10.52 -10.84
C GLU A 111 0.38 11.35 -10.52
N LYS A 112 0.84 11.30 -9.26
CA LYS A 112 2.03 12.04 -8.80
C LYS A 112 3.33 11.57 -9.45
N ARG A 113 3.39 10.33 -9.95
CA ARG A 113 4.52 9.84 -10.76
C ARG A 113 4.44 10.18 -12.23
N ARG A 114 3.23 10.35 -12.79
CA ARG A 114 3.05 10.72 -14.20
C ARG A 114 3.62 12.10 -14.51
N SER A 115 3.64 12.98 -13.51
CA SER A 115 4.25 14.31 -13.58
C SER A 115 5.78 14.29 -13.47
N VAL A 116 6.39 13.23 -12.93
CA VAL A 116 7.85 13.08 -12.75
C VAL A 116 8.51 12.29 -13.90
N CYS A 117 7.75 11.45 -14.61
CA CYS A 117 8.24 10.66 -15.74
C CYS A 117 7.97 11.31 -17.11
N ARG A 118 7.58 12.60 -17.16
CA ARG A 118 7.63 13.42 -18.37
C ARG A 118 8.86 14.31 -18.29
N GLU A 119 10.00 13.74 -18.63
CA GLU A 119 11.23 14.40 -19.07
C GLU A 119 12.09 13.34 -19.76
#